data_AF-A0A1U7GCG6-F1
#
_entry.id   AF-A0A1U7GCG6-F1
#
_cell.length_a   1.000
_cell.length_b   1.000
_cell.length_c   1.000
_cell.angle_alpha   90.00
_cell.angle_beta   90.00
_cell.angle_gamma   90.00
#
_symmetry.space_group_name_H-M   'P 1'
#
loop_
_entity.id
_entity.type
_entity.pdbx_description
1 polymer ?
#
loop_
_entity_poly.entity_id
_entity_poly.type
_entity_poly.pdbx_seq_one_letter_code
_entity_poly.pdbx_strand_id
1 'polypeptide(L)'
;MPRQYEMSWAAKRAGWTKWFRLPTWEKPRSFAVSCRQLGTEPTKEASWRAANEWWREKEAELRRDEASRAVPSPLDPSSASIQSVLEAMDVRELRNLAERGRDAERLLEILGRASIEGAEAEGDRTPMPVPHATASRLAAGEGIPSSIIDGVLSGGFTTELPADFRDRELGRIGEAIRPVEVPPDRTIEAQVAAWVRNKYGQHVAGRISAGRYDAYRRNIATFEAWAGPKSDVSVLTAQKLRDYYGWLCREIGAGRFSAAYCRSLLNAAKNFLTTVAELGLIPLPGNIRSREFAFDDSTEEIPSFTKSEVRSLLDGCDGYSERIKLYLLLMLNCGMYQNDIAELRHGEVDLERGTIARKRSKRKKGGLKVTYKLWPETLELLRRHCTEGVGNDLVLLSEDGNPLVSYRASDGDLDRYDLIAQAYRNLRKRVGVKLPLKVFRKTSANTIEKHKEYGRFYHFFLAHSPKTLGEKHYVTPSEEIFFETLEWLRGELLGETPQ
;
A
#
# COMPACT_ATOMS: atom_id res chain seq x y z
N MET A 1 60.66 -43.62 3.74
CA MET A 1 59.21 -43.58 3.45
C MET A 1 58.92 -44.47 2.25
N PRO A 2 57.86 -45.30 2.28
CA PRO A 2 57.46 -46.10 1.12
C PRO A 2 57.13 -45.17 -0.06
N ARG A 3 57.59 -45.54 -1.27
CA ARG A 3 57.27 -44.79 -2.50
C ARG A 3 55.77 -44.96 -2.81
N GLN A 4 55.07 -43.85 -3.03
CA GLN A 4 53.66 -43.85 -3.39
C GLN A 4 53.50 -43.72 -4.91
N TYR A 5 52.86 -44.72 -5.51
CA TYR A 5 52.60 -44.75 -6.96
C TYR A 5 51.13 -44.46 -7.20
N GLU A 6 50.83 -43.42 -7.98
CA GLU A 6 49.45 -43.08 -8.32
C GLU A 6 48.97 -43.83 -9.57
N MET A 7 49.90 -44.37 -10.36
CA MET A 7 49.65 -45.16 -11.57
C MET A 7 50.28 -46.56 -11.44
N SER A 8 49.81 -47.51 -12.26
CA SER A 8 50.36 -48.87 -12.34
C SER A 8 51.45 -48.97 -13.41
N TRP A 9 52.62 -49.50 -13.05
CA TRP A 9 53.73 -49.73 -13.99
C TRP A 9 53.46 -50.92 -14.93
N ALA A 10 53.63 -50.71 -16.22
CA ALA A 10 53.50 -51.73 -17.27
C ALA A 10 54.87 -52.05 -17.87
N ALA A 11 55.58 -53.01 -17.27
CA ALA A 11 56.97 -53.34 -17.62
C ALA A 11 57.21 -53.61 -19.11
N LYS A 12 56.29 -54.32 -19.78
CA LYS A 12 56.39 -54.63 -21.22
C LYS A 12 56.44 -53.39 -22.13
N ARG A 13 55.94 -52.25 -21.65
CA ARG A 13 55.86 -50.99 -22.42
C ARG A 13 56.77 -49.90 -21.87
N ALA A 14 57.52 -50.18 -20.81
CA ALA A 14 58.29 -49.18 -20.05
C ALA A 14 57.47 -47.89 -19.82
N GLY A 15 56.27 -48.04 -19.23
CA GLY A 15 55.33 -46.94 -19.05
C GLY A 15 54.33 -47.17 -17.92
N TRP A 16 53.52 -46.16 -17.65
CA TRP A 16 52.56 -46.12 -16.57
C TRP A 16 51.13 -46.06 -17.10
N THR A 17 50.19 -46.73 -16.42
CA THR A 17 48.77 -46.76 -16.80
C THR A 17 47.86 -46.50 -15.60
N LYS A 18 46.72 -45.82 -15.81
CA LYS A 18 45.69 -45.57 -14.80
C LYS A 18 44.30 -45.66 -15.40
N TRP A 19 43.41 -46.39 -14.74
CA TRP A 19 41.98 -46.32 -15.02
C TRP A 19 41.34 -45.22 -14.19
N PHE A 20 40.54 -44.38 -14.84
CA PHE A 20 39.87 -43.26 -14.20
C PHE A 20 38.46 -43.06 -14.75
N ARG A 21 37.54 -42.69 -13.87
CA ARG A 21 36.12 -42.50 -14.20
C ARG A 21 35.65 -41.20 -13.61
N LEU A 22 35.09 -40.35 -14.46
CA LEU A 22 34.32 -39.18 -14.06
C LEU A 22 32.84 -39.54 -13.91
N PRO A 23 32.07 -38.87 -13.03
CA PRO A 23 30.63 -39.10 -12.86
C PRO A 23 29.83 -39.01 -14.16
N THR A 24 30.21 -38.09 -15.05
CA THR A 24 29.55 -37.90 -16.35
C THR A 24 29.89 -38.97 -17.39
N TRP A 25 30.84 -39.87 -17.11
CA TRP A 25 31.25 -40.90 -18.06
C TRP A 25 30.51 -42.23 -17.81
N GLU A 26 29.93 -42.75 -18.89
CA GLU A 26 29.25 -44.05 -18.89
C GLU A 26 30.20 -45.21 -18.54
N LYS A 27 31.47 -45.14 -18.99
CA LYS A 27 32.49 -46.17 -18.76
C LYS A 27 33.84 -45.56 -18.33
N PRO A 28 34.63 -46.22 -17.46
CA PRO A 28 35.97 -45.78 -17.10
C PRO A 28 36.89 -45.76 -18.33
N ARG A 29 37.84 -44.83 -18.38
CA ARG A 29 38.84 -44.72 -19.44
C ARG A 29 40.24 -45.02 -18.90
N SER A 30 41.08 -45.63 -19.73
CA SER A 30 42.49 -45.89 -19.38
C SER A 30 43.39 -44.80 -19.95
N PHE A 31 44.26 -44.26 -19.11
CA PHE A 31 45.29 -43.31 -19.47
C PHE A 31 46.65 -43.97 -19.37
N ALA A 32 47.53 -43.72 -20.33
CA ALA A 32 48.86 -44.31 -20.38
C ALA A 32 49.89 -43.25 -20.76
N VAL A 33 51.08 -43.33 -20.14
CA VAL A 33 52.23 -42.47 -20.46
C VAL A 33 53.51 -43.29 -20.40
N SER A 34 54.36 -43.19 -21.42
CA SER A 34 55.64 -43.91 -21.50
C SER A 34 56.79 -43.13 -20.85
N CYS A 35 57.85 -43.81 -20.39
CA CYS A 35 59.06 -43.12 -19.88
C CYS A 35 59.66 -42.13 -20.89
N ARG A 36 59.57 -42.46 -22.20
CA ARG A 36 60.02 -41.58 -23.28
C ARG A 36 59.23 -40.27 -23.33
N GLN A 37 57.91 -40.31 -23.15
CA GLN A 37 57.07 -39.11 -23.09
C GLN A 37 57.34 -38.28 -21.83
N LEU A 38 57.78 -38.93 -20.74
CA LEU A 38 58.16 -38.27 -19.49
C LEU A 38 59.60 -37.73 -19.51
N GLY A 39 60.41 -38.02 -20.53
CA GLY A 39 61.82 -37.63 -20.57
C GLY A 39 62.68 -38.31 -19.50
N THR A 40 62.32 -39.52 -19.08
CA THR A 40 63.00 -40.28 -18.00
C THR A 40 63.58 -41.60 -18.53
N GLU A 41 64.53 -42.17 -17.79
CA GLU A 41 65.04 -43.51 -18.10
C GLU A 41 63.90 -44.55 -18.06
N PRO A 42 63.95 -45.61 -18.90
CA PRO A 42 62.89 -46.63 -19.03
C PRO A 42 62.84 -47.61 -17.85
N THR A 43 63.05 -47.13 -16.64
CA THR A 43 62.96 -47.89 -15.38
C THR A 43 61.81 -47.36 -14.54
N LYS A 44 61.24 -48.23 -13.69
CA LYS A 44 60.15 -47.86 -12.79
C LYS A 44 60.63 -46.84 -11.75
N GLU A 45 61.87 -46.98 -11.31
CA GLU A 45 62.50 -46.21 -10.25
C GLU A 45 62.84 -44.79 -10.69
N ALA A 46 63.25 -44.59 -11.95
CA ALA A 46 63.58 -43.28 -12.47
C ALA A 46 62.34 -42.46 -12.87
N SER A 47 61.23 -43.11 -13.25
CA SER A 47 60.10 -42.45 -13.92
C SER A 47 58.88 -42.17 -13.03
N TRP A 48 58.77 -42.78 -11.85
CA TRP A 48 57.53 -42.72 -11.06
C TRP A 48 57.10 -41.31 -10.61
N ARG A 49 58.05 -40.41 -10.35
CA ARG A 49 57.74 -39.02 -9.96
C ARG A 49 57.11 -38.26 -11.12
N ALA A 50 57.74 -38.32 -12.29
CA ALA A 50 57.25 -37.70 -13.51
C ALA A 50 55.89 -38.29 -13.93
N ALA A 51 55.67 -39.59 -13.74
CA ALA A 51 54.39 -40.23 -14.03
C ALA A 51 53.26 -39.76 -13.10
N ASN A 52 53.53 -39.63 -11.79
CA ASN A 52 52.54 -39.09 -10.85
C ASN A 52 52.23 -37.62 -11.15
N GLU A 53 53.24 -36.81 -11.47
CA GLU A 53 53.05 -35.41 -11.86
C GLU A 53 52.17 -35.28 -13.12
N TRP A 54 52.51 -36.04 -14.17
CA TRP A 54 51.69 -36.13 -15.38
C TRP A 54 50.25 -36.55 -15.10
N TRP A 55 50.04 -37.53 -14.21
CA TRP A 55 48.69 -37.97 -13.85
C TRP A 55 47.88 -36.87 -13.16
N ARG A 56 48.49 -36.14 -12.22
CA ARG A 56 47.81 -35.05 -11.50
C ARG A 56 47.39 -33.92 -12.45
N GLU A 57 48.27 -33.56 -13.39
CA GLU A 57 47.95 -32.58 -14.44
C GLU A 57 46.79 -33.07 -15.32
N LYS A 58 46.83 -34.35 -15.73
CA LYS A 58 45.78 -34.93 -16.57
C LYS A 58 44.45 -35.03 -15.84
N GLU A 59 44.47 -35.42 -14.56
CA GLU A 59 43.26 -35.46 -13.74
C GLU A 59 42.68 -34.06 -13.54
N ALA A 60 43.51 -33.04 -13.33
CA ALA A 60 43.07 -31.65 -13.23
C ALA A 60 42.47 -31.12 -14.54
N GLU A 61 43.06 -31.45 -15.70
CA GLU A 61 42.49 -31.16 -17.02
C GLU A 61 41.10 -31.78 -17.18
N LEU A 62 40.98 -33.08 -16.90
CA LEU A 62 39.72 -33.82 -17.04
C LEU A 62 38.61 -33.27 -16.13
N ARG A 63 38.95 -32.84 -14.90
CA ARG A 63 37.99 -32.21 -14.00
C ARG A 63 37.58 -30.80 -14.44
N ARG A 64 38.46 -30.02 -15.07
CA ARG A 64 38.11 -28.71 -15.66
C ARG A 64 37.14 -28.86 -16.83
N ASP A 65 37.36 -29.86 -17.68
CA ASP A 65 36.48 -30.16 -18.80
C ASP A 65 35.10 -30.66 -18.35
N GLU A 66 35.03 -31.40 -17.23
CA GLU A 66 33.75 -31.80 -16.65
C GLU A 66 33.00 -30.61 -16.03
N ALA A 67 33.71 -29.75 -15.29
CA ALA A 67 33.13 -28.56 -14.69
C ALA A 67 32.57 -27.59 -15.76
N SER A 68 33.23 -27.47 -16.92
CA SER A 68 32.74 -26.63 -18.02
C SER A 68 31.53 -27.21 -18.74
N ARG A 69 31.38 -28.54 -18.79
CA ARG A 69 30.20 -29.22 -19.35
C ARG A 69 29.01 -29.26 -18.41
N ALA A 70 29.24 -29.18 -17.10
CA ALA A 70 28.21 -29.26 -16.07
C ALA A 70 27.40 -27.96 -15.88
N VAL A 71 27.78 -26.87 -16.54
CA VAL A 71 26.98 -25.65 -16.55
C VAL A 71 25.97 -25.77 -17.70
N PRO A 72 24.69 -26.11 -17.43
CA PRO A 72 23.68 -26.01 -18.47
C PRO A 72 23.73 -24.60 -19.03
N SER A 73 23.75 -24.49 -20.35
CA SER A 73 23.68 -23.18 -20.99
C SER A 73 22.45 -22.45 -20.45
N PRO A 74 22.58 -21.17 -20.05
CA PRO A 74 21.43 -20.42 -19.58
C PRO A 74 20.34 -20.50 -20.65
N LEU A 75 19.13 -20.83 -20.22
CA LEU A 75 17.97 -20.83 -21.11
C LEU A 75 17.89 -19.45 -21.75
N ASP A 76 17.54 -19.43 -23.04
CA ASP A 76 17.22 -18.17 -23.69
C ASP A 76 16.02 -17.53 -22.98
N PRO A 77 15.86 -16.18 -23.06
CA PRO A 77 14.79 -15.49 -22.34
C PRO A 77 13.38 -16.02 -22.63
N SER A 78 13.12 -16.54 -23.84
CA SER A 78 11.82 -17.09 -24.21
C SER A 78 11.59 -18.44 -23.54
N SER A 79 12.58 -19.33 -23.54
CA SER A 79 12.51 -20.62 -22.84
C SER A 79 12.39 -20.46 -21.33
N ALA A 80 13.07 -19.48 -20.73
CA ALA A 80 12.93 -19.15 -19.31
C ALA A 80 11.51 -18.66 -18.96
N SER A 81 10.88 -17.88 -19.85
CA SER A 81 9.49 -17.44 -19.68
C SER A 81 8.50 -18.60 -19.75
N ILE A 82 8.71 -19.53 -20.70
CA ILE A 82 7.87 -20.74 -20.83
C ILE A 82 8.04 -21.65 -19.61
N GLN A 83 9.27 -21.82 -19.12
CA GLN A 83 9.52 -22.59 -17.90
C GLN A 83 8.79 -21.97 -16.70
N SER A 84 8.82 -20.65 -16.53
CA SER A 84 8.07 -19.99 -15.46
C SER A 84 6.56 -20.22 -15.56
N VAL A 85 6.00 -20.33 -16.75
CA VAL A 85 4.59 -20.70 -16.95
C VAL A 85 4.34 -22.16 -16.57
N LEU A 86 5.23 -23.07 -16.95
CA LEU A 86 5.12 -24.51 -16.64
C LEU A 86 5.39 -24.86 -15.16
N GLU A 87 6.14 -24.02 -14.45
CA GLU A 87 6.33 -24.11 -13.00
C GLU A 87 5.11 -23.63 -12.23
N ALA A 88 4.34 -22.68 -12.81
CA ALA A 88 3.13 -22.15 -12.21
C ALA A 88 1.87 -22.96 -12.57
N MET A 89 1.87 -23.62 -13.73
CA MET A 89 0.71 -24.33 -14.27
C MET A 89 1.17 -25.59 -15.01
N ASP A 90 0.51 -26.72 -14.75
CA ASP A 90 0.84 -27.94 -15.48
C ASP A 90 0.26 -27.94 -16.91
N VAL A 91 0.75 -28.86 -17.76
CA VAL A 91 0.30 -28.97 -19.15
C VAL A 91 -1.20 -29.27 -19.27
N ARG A 92 -1.79 -29.93 -18.28
CA ARG A 92 -3.22 -30.25 -18.27
C ARG A 92 -4.04 -28.99 -17.99
N GLU A 93 -3.61 -28.15 -17.05
CA GLU A 93 -4.22 -26.85 -16.76
C GLU A 93 -4.13 -25.90 -17.96
N LEU A 94 -3.00 -25.87 -18.67
CA LEU A 94 -2.86 -25.10 -19.90
C LEU A 94 -3.79 -25.58 -21.02
N ARG A 95 -4.00 -26.90 -21.15
CA ARG A 95 -4.97 -27.46 -22.10
C ARG A 95 -6.41 -27.09 -21.73
N ASN A 96 -6.75 -27.19 -20.44
CA ASN A 96 -8.06 -26.77 -19.94
C ASN A 96 -8.29 -25.28 -20.21
N LEU A 97 -7.30 -24.42 -19.99
CA LEU A 97 -7.39 -22.99 -20.34
C LEU A 97 -7.60 -22.77 -21.84
N ALA A 98 -6.87 -23.49 -22.69
CA ALA A 98 -7.03 -23.38 -24.15
C ALA A 98 -8.41 -23.85 -24.63
N GLU A 99 -8.96 -24.92 -24.04
CA GLU A 99 -10.33 -25.38 -24.30
C GLU A 99 -11.37 -24.36 -23.86
N ARG A 100 -11.23 -23.82 -22.64
CA ARG A 100 -12.10 -22.74 -22.13
C ARG A 100 -12.06 -21.49 -23.00
N GLY A 101 -10.86 -21.13 -23.51
CA GLY A 101 -10.69 -20.02 -24.44
C GLY A 101 -11.46 -20.23 -25.74
N ARG A 102 -11.33 -21.41 -26.37
CA ARG A 102 -12.08 -21.76 -27.59
C ARG A 102 -13.59 -21.82 -27.36
N ASP A 103 -14.01 -22.37 -26.23
CA ASP A 103 -15.43 -22.43 -25.87
C ASP A 103 -16.01 -21.03 -25.61
N ALA A 104 -15.23 -20.11 -25.01
CA ALA A 104 -15.60 -18.70 -24.87
C ALA A 104 -15.65 -17.96 -26.21
N GLU A 105 -14.69 -18.19 -27.12
CA GLU A 105 -14.69 -17.63 -28.47
C GLU A 105 -15.93 -18.05 -29.26
N ARG A 106 -16.33 -19.32 -29.18
CA ARG A 106 -17.57 -19.82 -29.81
C ARG A 106 -18.81 -19.10 -29.29
N LEU A 107 -18.91 -18.87 -27.99
CA LEU A 107 -20.03 -18.11 -27.42
C LEU A 107 -20.03 -16.66 -27.90
N LEU A 108 -18.87 -16.01 -27.93
CA LEU A 108 -18.75 -14.64 -28.46
C LEU A 108 -19.12 -14.57 -29.94
N GLU A 109 -18.79 -15.59 -30.73
CA GLU A 109 -19.17 -15.69 -32.14
C GLU A 109 -20.69 -15.87 -32.31
N ILE A 110 -21.33 -16.73 -31.52
CA ILE A 110 -22.80 -16.88 -31.49
C ILE A 110 -23.45 -15.53 -31.19
N LEU A 111 -22.99 -14.85 -30.13
CA LEU A 111 -23.52 -13.54 -29.73
C LEU A 111 -23.31 -12.46 -30.80
N GLY A 112 -22.15 -12.48 -31.46
CA GLY A 112 -21.80 -11.57 -32.54
C GLY A 112 -22.67 -11.76 -33.78
N ARG A 113 -22.82 -13.00 -34.27
CA ARG A 113 -23.69 -13.30 -35.42
C ARG A 113 -25.16 -12.97 -35.13
N ALA A 114 -25.63 -13.28 -33.92
CA ALA A 114 -26.98 -12.95 -33.47
C ALA A 114 -27.25 -11.43 -33.32
N SER A 115 -26.20 -10.61 -33.18
CA SER A 115 -26.37 -9.15 -33.15
C SER A 115 -26.58 -8.55 -34.54
N ILE A 116 -26.11 -9.23 -35.59
CA ILE A 116 -26.24 -8.81 -37.00
C ILE A 116 -27.62 -9.24 -37.52
N GLU A 117 -28.06 -10.45 -37.17
CA GLU A 117 -29.35 -11.01 -37.57
C GLU A 117 -30.50 -10.39 -36.76
N GLY A 118 -31.06 -9.30 -37.28
CA GLY A 118 -32.13 -8.52 -36.65
C GLY A 118 -31.86 -7.01 -36.56
N ALA A 119 -30.67 -6.54 -36.92
CA ALA A 119 -30.41 -5.13 -37.10
C ALA A 119 -31.04 -4.66 -38.43
N GLU A 120 -31.96 -3.69 -38.39
CA GLU A 120 -32.44 -3.03 -39.61
C GLU A 120 -31.24 -2.36 -40.30
N ALA A 121 -31.07 -2.61 -41.59
CA ALA A 121 -30.02 -1.99 -42.38
C ALA A 121 -30.34 -0.50 -42.57
N GLU A 122 -29.89 0.35 -41.64
CA GLU A 122 -29.89 1.81 -41.82
C GLU A 122 -28.81 2.20 -42.82
N GLY A 123 -29.14 2.12 -44.11
CA GLY A 123 -28.30 2.56 -45.23
C GLY A 123 -27.24 1.54 -45.68
N ASP A 124 -26.24 2.01 -46.41
CA ASP A 124 -25.22 1.20 -47.11
C ASP A 124 -24.09 0.68 -46.18
N ARG A 125 -24.34 0.62 -44.87
CA ARG A 125 -23.34 0.21 -43.87
C ARG A 125 -23.69 -1.17 -43.32
N THR A 126 -22.75 -2.10 -43.42
CA THR A 126 -22.85 -3.40 -42.76
C THR A 126 -22.81 -3.18 -41.24
N PRO A 127 -23.83 -3.63 -40.47
CA PRO A 127 -23.83 -3.47 -39.03
C PRO A 127 -22.65 -4.23 -38.42
N MET A 128 -21.88 -3.57 -37.55
CA MET A 128 -20.81 -4.24 -36.81
C MET A 128 -21.41 -5.15 -35.73
N PRO A 129 -20.85 -6.36 -35.51
CA PRO A 129 -21.31 -7.22 -34.44
C PRO A 129 -21.05 -6.56 -33.07
N VAL A 130 -22.09 -6.44 -32.26
CA VAL A 130 -22.01 -5.90 -30.90
C VAL A 130 -22.55 -6.96 -29.92
N PRO A 131 -21.72 -7.89 -29.44
CA PRO A 131 -22.15 -8.99 -28.56
C PRO A 131 -22.96 -8.56 -27.32
N HIS A 132 -22.72 -7.35 -26.81
CA HIS A 132 -23.45 -6.79 -25.67
C HIS A 132 -24.94 -6.55 -25.97
N ALA A 133 -25.31 -6.21 -27.21
CA ALA A 133 -26.71 -6.01 -27.59
C ALA A 133 -27.49 -7.32 -27.53
N THR A 134 -26.91 -8.41 -28.06
CA THR A 134 -27.50 -9.76 -27.97
C THR A 134 -27.63 -10.22 -26.52
N ALA A 135 -26.62 -9.97 -25.69
CA ALA A 135 -26.70 -10.30 -24.25
C ALA A 135 -27.86 -9.58 -23.55
N SER A 136 -28.12 -8.31 -23.88
CA SER A 136 -29.27 -7.56 -23.35
C SER A 136 -30.62 -8.11 -23.85
N ARG A 137 -30.72 -8.54 -25.12
CA ARG A 137 -31.92 -9.18 -25.68
C ARG A 137 -32.23 -10.52 -25.00
N LEU A 138 -31.21 -11.36 -24.79
CA LEU A 138 -31.33 -12.60 -24.03
C LEU A 138 -31.83 -12.36 -22.60
N ALA A 139 -31.34 -11.33 -21.93
CA ALA A 139 -31.79 -10.95 -20.60
C ALA A 139 -33.27 -10.47 -20.59
N ALA A 140 -33.77 -9.95 -21.70
CA ALA A 140 -35.17 -9.60 -21.91
C ALA A 140 -36.06 -10.80 -22.32
N GLY A 141 -35.49 -12.01 -22.43
CA GLY A 141 -36.20 -13.24 -22.78
C GLY A 141 -36.29 -13.51 -24.28
N GLU A 142 -35.60 -12.73 -25.13
CA GLU A 142 -35.51 -13.02 -26.56
C GLU A 142 -34.52 -14.17 -26.82
N GLY A 143 -34.93 -15.18 -27.58
CA GLY A 143 -34.07 -16.31 -27.96
C GLY A 143 -33.10 -15.98 -29.09
N ILE A 144 -31.99 -16.71 -29.16
CA ILE A 144 -31.09 -16.69 -30.33
C ILE A 144 -31.65 -17.65 -31.40
N PRO A 145 -31.72 -17.26 -32.68
CA PRO A 145 -32.11 -18.17 -33.75
C PRO A 145 -31.24 -19.44 -33.77
N SER A 146 -31.92 -20.57 -33.90
CA SER A 146 -31.32 -21.91 -33.99
C SER A 146 -30.25 -22.02 -35.09
N SER A 147 -30.50 -21.41 -36.26
CA SER A 147 -29.58 -21.37 -37.41
C SER A 147 -28.21 -20.77 -37.07
N ILE A 148 -28.18 -19.75 -36.19
CA ILE A 148 -26.94 -19.08 -35.77
C ILE A 148 -26.12 -20.00 -34.86
N ILE A 149 -26.80 -20.62 -33.89
CA ILE A 149 -26.18 -21.57 -32.96
C ILE A 149 -25.59 -22.73 -33.77
N ASP A 150 -26.38 -23.30 -34.69
CA ASP A 150 -25.97 -24.43 -35.52
C ASP A 150 -24.76 -24.08 -36.39
N GLY A 151 -24.78 -22.91 -37.04
CA GLY A 151 -23.69 -22.44 -37.89
C GLY A 151 -22.37 -22.21 -37.15
N VAL A 152 -22.39 -21.87 -35.85
CA VAL A 152 -21.17 -21.75 -35.06
C VAL A 152 -20.72 -23.11 -34.51
N LEU A 153 -21.65 -23.90 -33.96
CA LEU A 153 -21.32 -25.22 -33.40
C LEU A 153 -20.83 -26.21 -34.46
N SER A 154 -21.32 -26.11 -35.70
CA SER A 154 -20.88 -26.93 -36.82
C SER A 154 -19.57 -26.46 -37.46
N GLY A 155 -19.07 -25.27 -37.12
CA GLY A 155 -17.91 -24.67 -37.80
C GLY A 155 -18.22 -24.13 -39.20
N GLY A 156 -19.45 -23.65 -39.43
CA GLY A 156 -19.89 -23.01 -40.67
C GLY A 156 -20.60 -23.91 -41.67
N PHE A 157 -20.81 -25.20 -41.35
CA PHE A 157 -21.60 -26.10 -42.19
C PHE A 157 -23.11 -25.87 -41.99
N THR A 158 -23.86 -25.80 -43.10
CA THR A 158 -25.30 -25.51 -43.13
C THR A 158 -26.16 -26.74 -42.86
N THR A 159 -25.84 -27.52 -41.83
CA THR A 159 -26.65 -28.65 -41.39
C THR A 159 -27.37 -28.26 -40.10
N GLU A 160 -28.70 -28.35 -40.09
CA GLU A 160 -29.49 -28.23 -38.86
C GLU A 160 -29.01 -29.29 -37.86
N LEU A 161 -28.62 -28.83 -36.67
CA LEU A 161 -28.18 -29.73 -35.60
C LEU A 161 -29.39 -30.21 -34.80
N PRO A 162 -29.45 -31.51 -34.42
CA PRO A 162 -30.48 -31.99 -33.51
C PRO A 162 -30.51 -31.19 -32.21
N ALA A 163 -31.70 -30.85 -31.72
CA ALA A 163 -31.87 -29.99 -30.55
C ALA A 163 -31.13 -30.52 -29.30
N ASP A 164 -31.15 -31.85 -29.08
CA ASP A 164 -30.46 -32.51 -27.97
C ASP A 164 -28.93 -32.40 -28.06
N PHE A 165 -28.38 -32.36 -29.28
CA PHE A 165 -26.95 -32.13 -29.49
C PHE A 165 -26.57 -30.70 -29.11
N ARG A 166 -27.39 -29.71 -29.49
CA ARG A 166 -27.13 -28.29 -29.16
C ARG A 166 -27.19 -28.04 -27.67
N ASP A 167 -28.22 -28.55 -27.01
CA ASP A 167 -28.39 -28.39 -25.57
C ASP A 167 -27.21 -29.02 -24.81
N ARG A 168 -26.75 -30.20 -25.25
CA ARG A 168 -25.59 -30.87 -24.67
C ARG A 168 -24.29 -30.10 -24.90
N GLU A 169 -24.05 -29.61 -26.12
CA GLU A 169 -22.81 -28.92 -26.45
C GLU A 169 -22.75 -27.52 -25.84
N LEU A 170 -23.88 -26.79 -25.82
CA LEU A 170 -24.01 -25.53 -25.08
C LEU A 170 -23.89 -25.75 -23.56
N GLY A 171 -24.43 -26.85 -23.03
CA GLY A 171 -24.24 -27.25 -21.63
C GLY A 171 -22.77 -27.52 -21.30
N ARG A 172 -22.06 -28.27 -22.15
CA ARG A 172 -20.63 -28.55 -22.03
C ARG A 172 -19.80 -27.26 -22.07
N ILE A 173 -20.06 -26.39 -23.06
CA ILE A 173 -19.43 -25.08 -23.19
C ILE A 173 -19.69 -24.27 -21.92
N GLY A 174 -20.94 -24.19 -21.47
CA GLY A 174 -21.34 -23.49 -20.24
C GLY A 174 -20.65 -24.00 -18.98
N GLU A 175 -20.49 -25.32 -18.84
CA GLU A 175 -19.72 -25.92 -17.76
C GLU A 175 -18.22 -25.62 -17.86
N ALA A 176 -17.65 -25.67 -19.07
CA ALA A 176 -16.24 -25.36 -19.29
C ALA A 176 -15.93 -23.88 -18.98
N ILE A 177 -16.78 -22.95 -19.42
CA ILE A 177 -16.61 -21.53 -19.15
C ILE A 177 -17.08 -21.11 -17.75
N ARG A 178 -17.73 -22.01 -17.01
CA ARG A 178 -18.20 -21.73 -15.64
C ARG A 178 -17.05 -21.15 -14.83
N PRO A 179 -17.27 -20.03 -14.11
CA PRO A 179 -16.26 -19.51 -13.20
C PRO A 179 -15.87 -20.63 -12.25
N VAL A 180 -14.57 -20.92 -12.16
CA VAL A 180 -14.06 -21.81 -11.14
C VAL A 180 -14.48 -21.22 -9.80
N GLU A 181 -15.21 -21.99 -9.00
CA GLU A 181 -15.62 -21.55 -7.68
C GLU A 181 -14.34 -21.28 -6.87
N VAL A 182 -14.13 -20.01 -6.56
CA VAL A 182 -12.98 -19.58 -5.78
C VAL A 182 -13.23 -20.03 -4.33
N PRO A 183 -12.32 -20.81 -3.73
CA PRO A 183 -12.43 -21.17 -2.32
C PRO A 183 -12.70 -19.91 -1.48
N PRO A 184 -13.69 -19.91 -0.56
CA PRO A 184 -14.09 -18.69 0.14
C PRO A 184 -12.92 -17.96 0.81
N ASP A 185 -11.96 -18.70 1.36
CA ASP A 185 -10.74 -18.20 1.99
C ASP A 185 -9.73 -17.60 1.00
N ARG A 186 -9.83 -17.88 -0.30
CA ARG A 186 -9.00 -17.28 -1.36
C ARG A 186 -9.63 -16.07 -2.03
N THR A 187 -10.88 -15.73 -1.69
CA THR A 187 -11.54 -14.54 -2.23
C THR A 187 -10.90 -13.26 -1.69
N ILE A 188 -10.91 -12.20 -2.49
CA ILE A 188 -10.45 -10.87 -2.06
C ILE A 188 -11.23 -10.39 -0.83
N GLU A 189 -12.56 -10.58 -0.80
CA GLU A 189 -13.43 -10.21 0.32
C GLU A 189 -13.01 -10.88 1.63
N ALA A 190 -12.81 -12.20 1.64
CA ALA A 190 -12.42 -12.92 2.84
C ALA A 190 -11.04 -12.46 3.35
N GLN A 191 -10.09 -12.22 2.43
CA GLN A 191 -8.75 -11.75 2.76
C GLN A 191 -8.76 -10.30 3.28
N VAL A 192 -9.57 -9.42 2.68
CA VAL A 192 -9.77 -8.05 3.19
C VAL A 192 -10.41 -8.08 4.57
N ALA A 193 -11.43 -8.91 4.81
CA ALA A 193 -12.06 -9.06 6.12
C ALA A 193 -11.05 -9.55 7.17
N ALA A 194 -10.21 -10.53 6.85
CA ALA A 194 -9.14 -11.00 7.73
C ALA A 194 -8.12 -9.90 8.04
N TRP A 195 -7.71 -9.14 7.02
CA TRP A 195 -6.79 -8.01 7.17
C TRP A 195 -7.38 -6.89 8.04
N VAL A 196 -8.65 -6.53 7.85
CA VAL A 196 -9.37 -5.53 8.67
C VAL A 196 -9.46 -5.99 10.12
N ARG A 197 -9.80 -7.27 10.38
CA ARG A 197 -9.78 -7.84 11.74
C ARG A 197 -8.40 -7.74 12.39
N ASN A 198 -7.33 -7.99 11.64
CA ASN A 198 -5.97 -7.79 12.16
C ASN A 198 -5.70 -6.33 12.52
N LYS A 199 -6.10 -5.36 11.68
CA LYS A 199 -5.96 -3.92 11.99
C LYS A 199 -6.77 -3.53 13.22
N TYR A 200 -7.95 -4.10 13.41
CA TYR A 200 -8.75 -3.92 14.63
C TYR A 200 -8.00 -4.45 15.87
N GLY A 201 -7.43 -5.64 15.81
CA GLY A 201 -6.58 -6.18 16.89
C GLY A 201 -5.39 -5.28 17.23
N GLN A 202 -4.75 -4.66 16.22
CA GLN A 202 -3.69 -3.67 16.44
C GLN A 202 -4.20 -2.39 17.12
N HIS A 203 -5.43 -1.97 16.83
CA HIS A 203 -6.06 -0.84 17.50
C HIS A 203 -6.35 -1.15 18.97
N VAL A 204 -6.96 -2.30 19.27
CA VAL A 204 -7.23 -2.76 20.64
C VAL A 204 -5.92 -2.86 21.44
N ALA A 205 -4.83 -3.31 20.81
CA ALA A 205 -3.50 -3.34 21.42
C ALA A 205 -2.80 -1.96 21.52
N GLY A 206 -3.46 -0.86 21.16
CA GLY A 206 -2.91 0.50 21.22
C GLY A 206 -1.77 0.79 20.22
N ARG A 207 -1.55 -0.09 19.23
CA ARG A 207 -0.48 0.08 18.21
C ARG A 207 -0.87 1.08 17.13
N ILE A 208 -2.17 1.20 16.84
CA ILE A 208 -2.73 2.20 15.94
C ILE A 208 -3.93 2.90 16.60
N SER A 209 -4.18 4.16 16.22
CA SER A 209 -5.35 4.90 16.69
C SER A 209 -6.64 4.40 16.02
N ALA A 210 -7.78 4.61 16.68
CA ALA A 210 -9.11 4.27 16.13
C ALA A 210 -9.34 4.90 14.75
N GLY A 211 -8.99 6.18 14.59
CA GLY A 211 -9.10 6.87 13.30
C GLY A 211 -8.18 6.32 12.21
N ARG A 212 -7.03 5.72 12.56
CA ARG A 212 -6.15 5.05 11.57
C ARG A 212 -6.73 3.71 11.14
N TYR A 213 -7.29 2.95 12.08
CA TYR A 213 -8.03 1.72 11.79
C TYR A 213 -9.21 1.98 10.84
N ASP A 214 -10.08 2.95 11.16
CA ASP A 214 -11.23 3.30 10.32
C ASP A 214 -10.80 3.75 8.92
N ALA A 215 -9.74 4.56 8.82
CA ALA A 215 -9.18 4.96 7.52
C ALA A 215 -8.72 3.75 6.70
N TYR A 216 -8.06 2.77 7.30
CA TYR A 216 -7.70 1.54 6.58
C TYR A 216 -8.92 0.76 6.11
N ARG A 217 -9.93 0.58 6.97
CA ARG A 217 -11.18 -0.13 6.65
C ARG A 217 -11.91 0.51 5.47
N ARG A 218 -12.14 1.83 5.51
CA ARG A 218 -12.82 2.55 4.41
C ARG A 218 -12.00 2.55 3.12
N ASN A 219 -10.70 2.76 3.22
CA ASN A 219 -9.84 2.84 2.03
C ASN A 219 -9.69 1.48 1.34
N ILE A 220 -9.56 0.38 2.10
CA ILE A 220 -9.43 -0.94 1.48
C ILE A 220 -10.74 -1.40 0.83
N ALA A 221 -11.90 -1.02 1.38
CA ALA A 221 -13.21 -1.35 0.80
C ALA A 221 -13.36 -0.77 -0.62
N THR A 222 -12.79 0.40 -0.91
CA THR A 222 -12.75 0.95 -2.28
C THR A 222 -11.91 0.08 -3.23
N PHE A 223 -10.78 -0.46 -2.76
CA PHE A 223 -9.96 -1.37 -3.56
C PHE A 223 -10.65 -2.73 -3.76
N GLU A 224 -11.26 -3.29 -2.72
CA GLU A 224 -12.03 -4.53 -2.77
C GLU A 224 -13.16 -4.46 -3.80
N ALA A 225 -13.99 -3.41 -3.73
CA ALA A 225 -15.07 -3.18 -4.68
C ALA A 225 -14.57 -3.06 -6.12
N TRP A 226 -13.45 -2.37 -6.33
CA TRP A 226 -12.83 -2.23 -7.65
C TRP A 226 -12.20 -3.53 -8.16
N ALA A 227 -11.52 -4.28 -7.29
CA ALA A 227 -10.80 -5.50 -7.66
C ALA A 227 -11.76 -6.67 -7.91
N GLY A 228 -12.97 -6.61 -7.36
CA GLY A 228 -14.01 -7.64 -7.45
C GLY A 228 -13.95 -8.54 -6.22
N PRO A 229 -14.88 -8.40 -5.25
CA PRO A 229 -14.79 -9.07 -3.94
C PRO A 229 -14.70 -10.60 -4.03
N LYS A 230 -15.37 -11.20 -5.02
CA LYS A 230 -15.43 -12.65 -5.24
C LYS A 230 -14.28 -13.20 -6.08
N SER A 231 -13.37 -12.35 -6.58
CA SER A 231 -12.22 -12.81 -7.36
C SER A 231 -11.21 -13.54 -6.47
N ASP A 232 -10.48 -14.50 -7.04
CA ASP A 232 -9.33 -15.13 -6.36
C ASP A 232 -8.20 -14.12 -6.17
N VAL A 233 -7.53 -14.14 -5.02
CA VAL A 233 -6.40 -13.25 -4.74
C VAL A 233 -5.24 -13.36 -5.74
N SER A 234 -5.09 -14.48 -6.46
CA SER A 234 -4.08 -14.62 -7.53
C SER A 234 -4.18 -13.58 -8.64
N VAL A 235 -5.35 -12.94 -8.83
CA VAL A 235 -5.50 -11.83 -9.79
C VAL A 235 -4.75 -10.56 -9.38
N LEU A 236 -4.27 -10.50 -8.13
CA LEU A 236 -3.60 -9.34 -7.54
C LEU A 236 -2.12 -9.25 -7.94
N THR A 237 -1.88 -9.10 -9.24
CA THR A 237 -0.53 -9.04 -9.84
C THR A 237 0.06 -7.63 -9.84
N ALA A 238 1.31 -7.51 -10.29
CA ALA A 238 1.93 -6.21 -10.60
C ALA A 238 1.13 -5.40 -11.63
N GLN A 239 0.56 -6.07 -12.64
CA GLN A 239 -0.29 -5.41 -13.63
C GLN A 239 -1.58 -4.89 -12.99
N LYS A 240 -2.25 -5.69 -12.14
CA LYS A 240 -3.47 -5.28 -11.45
C LYS A 240 -3.25 -4.05 -10.56
N LEU A 241 -2.11 -3.96 -9.88
CA LEU A 241 -1.75 -2.77 -9.10
C LEU A 241 -1.53 -1.53 -10.00
N ARG A 242 -0.92 -1.70 -11.18
CA ARG A 242 -0.76 -0.63 -12.18
C ARG A 242 -2.12 -0.16 -12.70
N ASP A 243 -3.04 -1.08 -12.97
CA ASP A 243 -4.40 -0.76 -13.42
C ASP A 243 -5.19 0.01 -12.36
N TYR A 244 -5.05 -0.38 -11.08
CA TYR A 244 -5.67 0.34 -9.97
C TYR A 244 -5.15 1.77 -9.86
N TYR A 245 -3.84 1.97 -10.00
CA TYR A 245 -3.24 3.30 -10.05
C TYR A 245 -3.79 4.12 -11.22
N GLY A 246 -3.85 3.54 -12.42
CA GLY A 246 -4.44 4.19 -13.60
C GLY A 246 -5.91 4.57 -13.40
N TRP A 247 -6.70 3.71 -12.73
CA TRP A 247 -8.07 4.04 -12.32
C TRP A 247 -8.09 5.23 -11.36
N LEU A 248 -7.28 5.24 -10.31
CA LEU A 248 -7.19 6.37 -9.37
C LEU A 248 -6.83 7.69 -10.07
N CYS A 249 -5.93 7.67 -11.06
CA CYS A 249 -5.60 8.84 -11.87
C CYS A 249 -6.81 9.36 -12.66
N ARG A 250 -7.63 8.46 -13.24
CA ARG A 250 -8.88 8.85 -13.92
C ARG A 250 -9.90 9.46 -12.95
N GLU A 251 -9.99 8.94 -11.74
CA GLU A 251 -10.88 9.51 -10.70
C GLU A 251 -10.45 10.93 -10.27
N ILE A 252 -9.14 11.20 -10.25
CA ILE A 252 -8.60 12.56 -10.03
C ILE A 252 -8.95 13.45 -11.22
N GLY A 253 -8.70 13.00 -12.45
CA GLY A 253 -9.02 13.76 -13.66
C GLY A 253 -10.52 14.08 -13.79
N ALA A 254 -11.38 13.22 -13.25
CA ALA A 254 -12.83 13.44 -13.19
C ALA A 254 -13.29 14.31 -12.00
N GLY A 255 -12.37 14.82 -11.17
CA GLY A 255 -12.69 15.64 -10.00
C GLY A 255 -13.42 14.90 -8.86
N ARG A 256 -13.51 13.57 -8.92
CA ARG A 256 -14.20 12.78 -7.89
C ARG A 256 -13.32 12.57 -6.66
N PHE A 257 -12.02 12.41 -6.85
CA PHE A 257 -11.05 12.23 -5.76
C PHE A 257 -9.95 13.28 -5.81
N SER A 258 -9.42 13.64 -4.63
CA SER A 258 -8.18 14.41 -4.53
C SER A 258 -6.95 13.50 -4.58
N ALA A 259 -5.81 14.03 -5.01
CA ALA A 259 -4.53 13.32 -5.03
C ALA A 259 -4.15 12.74 -3.66
N ALA A 260 -4.34 13.51 -2.58
CA ALA A 260 -4.07 13.06 -1.21
C ALA A 260 -4.97 11.89 -0.77
N TYR A 261 -6.23 11.86 -1.22
CA TYR A 261 -7.14 10.75 -0.95
C TYR A 261 -6.73 9.49 -1.73
N CYS A 262 -6.48 9.61 -3.04
CA CYS A 262 -5.98 8.50 -3.86
C CYS A 262 -4.67 7.91 -3.34
N ARG A 263 -3.75 8.75 -2.81
CA ARG A 263 -2.54 8.27 -2.13
C ARG A 263 -2.87 7.40 -0.93
N SER A 264 -3.89 7.78 -0.15
CA SER A 264 -4.33 7.02 1.02
C SER A 264 -5.01 5.70 0.64
N LEU A 265 -5.80 5.68 -0.44
CA LEU A 265 -6.38 4.47 -1.04
C LEU A 265 -5.29 3.51 -1.50
N LEU A 266 -4.36 4.00 -2.33
CA LEU A 266 -3.26 3.21 -2.85
C LEU A 266 -2.37 2.65 -1.75
N ASN A 267 -2.06 3.43 -0.71
CA ASN A 267 -1.25 2.95 0.40
C ASN A 267 -1.96 1.86 1.22
N ALA A 268 -3.28 1.91 1.35
CA ALA A 268 -4.05 0.83 1.97
C ALA A 268 -3.97 -0.45 1.12
N ALA A 269 -4.19 -0.34 -0.19
CA ALA A 269 -4.06 -1.46 -1.13
C ALA A 269 -2.66 -2.07 -1.10
N LYS A 270 -1.58 -1.26 -1.15
CA LYS A 270 -0.20 -1.75 -1.04
C LYS A 270 0.06 -2.48 0.29
N ASN A 271 -0.45 -1.97 1.40
CA ASN A 271 -0.30 -2.64 2.71
C ASN A 271 -1.02 -3.99 2.72
N PHE A 272 -2.23 -4.06 2.17
CA PHE A 272 -2.98 -5.30 2.01
C PHE A 272 -2.23 -6.31 1.13
N LEU A 273 -1.80 -5.92 -0.07
CA LEU A 273 -1.05 -6.77 -0.99
C LEU A 273 0.24 -7.31 -0.37
N THR A 274 0.95 -6.49 0.41
CA THR A 274 2.14 -6.93 1.14
C THR A 274 1.79 -8.03 2.14
N THR A 275 0.71 -7.86 2.92
CA THR A 275 0.27 -8.88 3.89
C THR A 275 -0.17 -10.18 3.20
N VAL A 276 -0.92 -10.11 2.10
CA VAL A 276 -1.35 -11.31 1.35
C VAL A 276 -0.14 -12.06 0.77
N ALA A 277 0.89 -11.33 0.31
CA ALA A 277 2.13 -11.93 -0.15
C ALA A 277 2.97 -12.54 0.98
N GLU A 278 3.03 -11.91 2.15
CA GLU A 278 3.68 -12.45 3.36
C GLU A 278 3.04 -13.76 3.83
N LEU A 279 1.74 -13.97 3.57
CA LEU A 279 1.03 -15.22 3.82
C LEU A 279 1.28 -16.30 2.75
N GLY A 280 2.06 -16.00 1.70
CA GLY A 280 2.35 -16.92 0.61
C GLY A 280 1.18 -17.16 -0.36
N LEU A 281 0.13 -16.32 -0.30
CA LEU A 281 -1.05 -16.49 -1.16
C LEU A 281 -0.83 -15.96 -2.59
N ILE A 282 0.08 -15.00 -2.74
CA ILE A 282 0.52 -14.41 -4.01
C ILE A 282 2.02 -14.09 -3.96
N PRO A 283 2.72 -14.01 -5.10
CA PRO A 283 4.03 -13.36 -5.15
C PRO A 283 3.90 -11.85 -4.89
N LEU A 284 4.88 -11.24 -4.23
CA LEU A 284 4.88 -9.79 -3.99
C LEU A 284 4.95 -9.02 -5.32
N PRO A 285 4.01 -8.11 -5.62
CA PRO A 285 4.05 -7.34 -6.86
C PRO A 285 5.36 -6.54 -7.02
N GLY A 286 6.13 -6.81 -8.08
CA GLY A 286 7.47 -6.22 -8.27
C GLY A 286 7.48 -4.68 -8.35
N ASN A 287 6.36 -4.06 -8.73
CA ASN A 287 6.19 -2.61 -8.81
C ASN A 287 5.62 -1.97 -7.54
N ILE A 288 5.43 -2.70 -6.43
CA ILE A 288 4.77 -2.18 -5.22
C ILE A 288 5.48 -0.94 -4.64
N ARG A 289 6.81 -0.85 -4.83
CA ARG A 289 7.66 0.29 -4.43
C ARG A 289 8.00 1.24 -5.58
N SER A 290 7.38 1.10 -6.75
CA SER A 290 7.64 1.95 -7.90
C SER A 290 7.37 3.42 -7.57
N ARG A 291 8.29 4.30 -7.98
CA ARG A 291 8.14 5.75 -7.89
C ARG A 291 7.12 6.29 -8.91
N GLU A 292 6.79 5.52 -9.94
CA GLU A 292 5.72 5.85 -10.91
C GLU A 292 4.36 6.00 -10.23
N PHE A 293 4.17 5.35 -9.07
CA PHE A 293 2.96 5.42 -8.27
C PHE A 293 2.94 6.64 -7.35
N ALA A 294 3.18 7.81 -7.94
CA ALA A 294 3.18 9.09 -7.26
C ALA A 294 2.04 9.97 -7.79
N PHE A 295 1.19 10.45 -6.88
CA PHE A 295 0.23 11.49 -7.19
C PHE A 295 0.90 12.84 -6.96
N ASP A 296 0.81 13.73 -7.95
CA ASP A 296 1.22 15.12 -7.79
C ASP A 296 0.41 15.75 -6.67
N ASP A 297 1.11 16.33 -5.72
CA ASP A 297 0.56 17.01 -4.56
C ASP A 297 1.33 18.32 -4.51
N SER A 298 1.09 19.12 -5.56
CA SER A 298 1.53 20.49 -5.62
C SER A 298 1.17 21.13 -4.28
N THR A 299 2.15 21.71 -3.61
CA THR A 299 1.96 22.26 -2.28
C THR A 299 0.99 23.43 -2.38
N GLU A 300 -0.30 23.18 -2.12
CA GLU A 300 -1.30 24.23 -2.05
C GLU A 300 -0.89 25.24 -0.98
N GLU A 301 -1.15 26.52 -1.24
CA GLU A 301 -0.95 27.57 -0.26
C GLU A 301 -1.66 27.19 1.03
N ILE A 302 -0.95 27.28 2.16
CA ILE A 302 -1.49 26.88 3.44
C ILE A 302 -2.64 27.83 3.77
N PRO A 303 -3.89 27.36 3.86
CA PRO A 303 -4.99 28.24 4.22
C PRO A 303 -4.75 28.82 5.60
N SER A 304 -4.92 30.14 5.71
CA SER A 304 -4.84 30.90 6.96
C SER A 304 -5.98 31.91 7.02
N PHE A 305 -6.56 32.08 8.20
CA PHE A 305 -7.51 33.16 8.45
C PHE A 305 -6.82 34.52 8.33
N THR A 306 -7.55 35.51 7.84
CA THR A 306 -7.15 36.91 7.97
C THR A 306 -7.37 37.40 9.41
N LYS A 307 -6.76 38.53 9.78
CA LYS A 307 -7.00 39.17 11.09
C LYS A 307 -8.47 39.50 11.30
N SER A 308 -9.14 40.02 10.27
CA SER A 308 -10.57 40.35 10.34
C SER A 308 -11.44 39.12 10.54
N GLU A 309 -11.14 38.01 9.86
CA GLU A 309 -11.87 36.74 10.06
C GLU A 309 -11.69 36.19 11.47
N VAL A 310 -10.47 36.25 12.02
CA VAL A 310 -10.21 35.85 13.42
C VAL A 310 -11.07 36.67 14.37
N ARG A 311 -11.07 38.00 14.23
CA ARG A 311 -11.88 38.90 15.06
C ARG A 311 -13.37 38.59 14.91
N SER A 312 -13.90 38.53 13.69
CA SER A 312 -15.31 38.22 13.46
C SER A 312 -15.73 36.87 14.05
N LEU A 313 -14.85 35.86 14.06
CA LEU A 313 -15.13 34.58 14.72
C LEU A 313 -15.15 34.70 16.24
N LEU A 314 -14.24 35.46 16.84
CA LEU A 314 -14.19 35.68 18.28
C LEU A 314 -15.35 36.55 18.78
N ASP A 315 -15.69 37.62 18.06
CA ASP A 315 -16.84 38.49 18.33
C ASP A 315 -18.15 37.72 18.13
N GLY A 316 -18.20 36.84 17.13
CA GLY A 316 -19.34 35.95 16.90
C GLY A 316 -19.62 34.96 18.03
N CYS A 317 -18.65 34.74 18.92
CA CYS A 317 -18.86 33.95 20.15
C CYS A 317 -19.59 34.73 21.24
N ASP A 318 -19.55 36.06 21.21
CA ASP A 318 -20.15 36.90 22.25
C ASP A 318 -21.68 36.81 22.21
N GLY A 319 -22.27 36.52 23.36
CA GLY A 319 -23.70 36.15 23.46
C GLY A 319 -24.07 34.81 22.82
N TYR A 320 -23.12 34.07 22.25
CA TYR A 320 -23.35 32.73 21.70
C TYR A 320 -22.82 31.63 22.63
N SER A 321 -21.51 31.61 22.90
CA SER A 321 -20.90 30.65 23.83
C SER A 321 -19.47 31.06 24.19
N GLU A 322 -19.23 31.27 25.48
CA GLU A 322 -17.89 31.55 25.99
C GLU A 322 -16.94 30.35 25.85
N ARG A 323 -17.49 29.13 25.92
CA ARG A 323 -16.72 27.88 25.78
C ARG A 323 -16.11 27.75 24.39
N ILE A 324 -16.86 28.03 23.33
CA ILE A 324 -16.29 28.02 21.97
C ILE A 324 -15.24 29.13 21.82
N LYS A 325 -15.45 30.32 22.41
CA LYS A 325 -14.43 31.39 22.45
C LYS A 325 -13.13 30.90 23.08
N LEU A 326 -13.21 30.24 24.24
CA LEU A 326 -12.07 29.60 24.89
C LEU A 326 -11.37 28.59 23.99
N TYR A 327 -12.13 27.71 23.31
CA TYR A 327 -11.53 26.71 22.44
C TYR A 327 -10.77 27.35 21.27
N LEU A 328 -11.35 28.36 20.61
CA LEU A 328 -10.69 29.08 19.52
C LEU A 328 -9.42 29.78 20.00
N LEU A 329 -9.48 30.43 21.16
CA LEU A 329 -8.33 31.07 21.80
C LEU A 329 -7.23 30.07 22.13
N LEU A 330 -7.54 28.89 22.68
CA LEU A 330 -6.54 27.84 22.91
C LEU A 330 -5.89 27.34 21.60
N MET A 331 -6.63 27.29 20.49
CA MET A 331 -6.08 26.94 19.18
C MET A 331 -5.16 28.02 18.62
N LEU A 332 -5.45 29.30 18.90
CA LEU A 332 -4.64 30.44 18.47
C LEU A 332 -3.40 30.62 19.36
N ASN A 333 -3.62 30.74 20.66
CA ASN A 333 -2.60 31.01 21.67
C ASN A 333 -1.62 29.84 21.87
N CYS A 334 -2.11 28.60 21.85
CA CYS A 334 -1.31 27.40 22.16
C CYS A 334 -1.16 26.44 20.98
N GLY A 335 -1.67 26.81 19.80
CA GLY A 335 -1.60 25.96 18.61
C GLY A 335 -2.29 24.61 18.79
N MET A 336 -3.27 24.46 19.68
CA MET A 336 -3.87 23.16 19.99
C MET A 336 -4.81 22.67 18.88
N TYR A 337 -4.93 21.35 18.70
CA TYR A 337 -6.09 20.76 18.01
C TYR A 337 -7.20 20.41 19.00
N GLN A 338 -8.37 20.02 18.49
CA GLN A 338 -9.54 19.66 19.30
C GLN A 338 -9.23 18.55 20.30
N ASN A 339 -8.52 17.49 19.89
CA ASN A 339 -8.09 16.43 20.81
C ASN A 339 -7.07 16.92 21.83
N ASP A 340 -6.20 17.87 21.44
CA ASP A 340 -5.25 18.44 22.39
C ASP A 340 -6.04 19.16 23.49
N ILE A 341 -7.04 19.98 23.14
CA ILE A 341 -7.93 20.67 24.10
C ILE A 341 -8.71 19.67 24.97
N ALA A 342 -9.32 18.65 24.35
CA ALA A 342 -10.14 17.66 25.06
C ALA A 342 -9.35 16.75 26.01
N GLU A 343 -8.05 16.55 25.79
CA GLU A 343 -7.18 15.75 26.63
C GLU A 343 -6.34 16.59 27.61
N LEU A 344 -6.57 17.90 27.71
CA LEU A 344 -5.82 18.79 28.61
C LEU A 344 -6.06 18.39 30.07
N ARG A 345 -4.98 18.23 30.83
CA ARG A 345 -5.03 17.75 32.23
C ARG A 345 -4.69 18.83 33.24
N HIS A 346 -5.22 18.70 34.45
CA HIS A 346 -4.99 19.67 35.53
C HIS A 346 -3.50 19.84 35.84
N GLY A 347 -2.74 18.74 35.89
CA GLY A 347 -1.28 18.79 36.08
C GLY A 347 -0.48 19.43 34.93
N GLU A 348 -1.13 19.77 33.81
CA GLU A 348 -0.53 20.50 32.68
C GLU A 348 -0.82 22.02 32.76
N VAL A 349 -1.70 22.46 33.65
CA VAL A 349 -2.17 23.85 33.73
C VAL A 349 -1.72 24.49 35.05
N ASP A 350 -1.06 25.63 34.94
CA ASP A 350 -0.73 26.49 36.08
C ASP A 350 -1.55 27.78 35.94
N LEU A 351 -2.69 27.82 36.64
CA LEU A 351 -3.62 28.95 36.60
C LEU A 351 -3.07 30.21 37.28
N GLU A 352 -2.11 30.07 38.20
CA GLU A 352 -1.49 31.20 38.89
C GLU A 352 -0.47 31.88 37.99
N ARG A 353 0.46 31.10 37.42
CA ARG A 353 1.43 31.58 36.44
C ARG A 353 0.78 31.92 35.09
N GLY A 354 -0.42 31.40 34.82
CA GLY A 354 -1.12 31.55 33.56
C GLY A 354 -0.40 30.83 32.43
N THR A 355 -0.03 29.56 32.64
CA THR A 355 0.71 28.77 31.64
C THR A 355 0.14 27.37 31.46
N ILE A 356 0.37 26.79 30.28
CA ILE A 356 0.11 25.37 30.00
C ILE A 356 1.40 24.70 29.56
N ALA A 357 1.85 23.67 30.28
CA ALA A 357 3.08 22.94 29.99
C ALA A 357 2.81 21.48 29.61
N ARG A 358 2.81 21.17 28.30
CA ARG A 358 2.34 19.86 27.82
C ARG A 358 3.11 19.28 26.64
N LYS A 359 2.94 17.98 26.44
CA LYS A 359 3.31 17.29 25.19
C LYS A 359 2.05 17.15 24.32
N ARG A 360 2.23 17.21 23.00
CA ARG A 360 1.12 16.99 22.05
C ARG A 360 0.54 15.58 22.19
N SER A 361 -0.79 15.43 22.19
CA SER A 361 -1.46 14.14 22.40
C SER A 361 -1.04 13.05 21.41
N LYS A 362 -0.74 13.41 20.15
CA LYS A 362 -0.26 12.46 19.12
C LYS A 362 1.15 11.92 19.39
N ARG A 363 1.93 12.54 20.29
CA ARG A 363 3.36 12.22 20.52
C ARG A 363 3.71 12.16 22.00
N LYS A 364 2.95 11.42 22.81
CA LYS A 364 3.23 11.27 24.26
C LYS A 364 4.66 10.74 24.53
N LYS A 365 5.11 9.73 23.76
CA LYS A 365 6.47 9.18 23.87
C LYS A 365 7.44 9.95 22.98
N GLY A 366 8.45 10.58 23.58
CA GLY A 366 9.50 11.33 22.87
C GLY A 366 9.03 12.64 22.21
N GLY A 367 7.82 13.11 22.50
CA GLY A 367 7.37 14.44 22.08
C GLY A 367 8.00 15.55 22.89
N LEU A 368 8.19 16.70 22.24
CA LEU A 368 8.65 17.94 22.87
C LEU A 368 7.58 18.43 23.85
N LYS A 369 7.98 18.71 25.10
CA LYS A 369 7.13 19.41 26.07
C LYS A 369 7.31 20.90 25.84
N VAL A 370 6.21 21.62 25.67
CA VAL A 370 6.20 23.06 25.42
C VAL A 370 5.39 23.73 26.52
N THR A 371 5.94 24.81 27.09
CA THR A 371 5.25 25.71 28.02
C THR A 371 4.72 26.90 27.23
N TYR A 372 3.41 27.09 27.23
CA TYR A 372 2.74 28.22 26.60
C TYR A 372 2.31 29.21 27.69
N LYS A 373 2.63 30.49 27.50
CA LYS A 373 2.01 31.57 28.27
C LYS A 373 0.61 31.84 27.71
N LEU A 374 -0.37 31.86 28.59
CA LEU A 374 -1.75 32.13 28.22
C LEU A 374 -1.97 33.63 28.04
N TRP A 375 -2.67 34.00 26.97
CA TRP A 375 -3.20 35.34 26.79
C TRP A 375 -4.19 35.67 27.92
N PRO A 376 -4.32 36.93 28.34
CA PRO A 376 -5.23 37.33 29.42
C PRO A 376 -6.65 36.79 29.24
N GLU A 377 -7.22 36.94 28.05
CA GLU A 377 -8.59 36.50 27.72
C GLU A 377 -8.71 34.97 27.72
N THR A 378 -7.63 34.27 27.34
CA THR A 378 -7.59 32.80 27.36
C THR A 378 -7.54 32.30 28.79
N LEU A 379 -6.70 32.90 29.64
CA LEU A 379 -6.56 32.57 31.05
C LEU A 379 -7.85 32.84 31.82
N GLU A 380 -8.48 33.99 31.57
CA GLU A 380 -9.74 34.37 32.20
C GLU A 380 -10.85 33.36 31.89
N LEU A 381 -11.05 33.03 30.62
CA LEU A 381 -12.04 32.04 30.23
C LEU A 381 -11.67 30.63 30.72
N LEU A 382 -10.39 30.27 30.75
CA LEU A 382 -9.96 28.97 31.26
C LEU A 382 -10.28 28.83 32.75
N ARG A 383 -10.04 29.86 33.56
CA ARG A 383 -10.40 29.86 35.00
C ARG A 383 -11.90 29.71 35.22
N ARG A 384 -12.72 30.31 34.34
CA ARG A 384 -14.19 30.23 34.44
C ARG A 384 -14.75 28.86 34.05
N HIS A 385 -14.13 28.21 33.08
CA HIS A 385 -14.67 26.98 32.46
C HIS A 385 -13.93 25.70 32.83
N CYS A 386 -12.82 25.79 33.58
CA CYS A 386 -12.11 24.61 34.06
C CYS A 386 -12.93 23.86 35.12
N THR A 387 -12.82 22.54 35.12
CA THR A 387 -13.38 21.68 36.17
C THR A 387 -12.58 21.83 37.48
N GLU A 388 -13.11 21.37 38.61
CA GLU A 388 -12.39 21.41 39.90
C GLU A 388 -11.30 20.31 40.04
N GLY A 389 -11.21 19.38 39.09
CA GLY A 389 -10.24 18.27 39.11
C GLY A 389 -10.61 17.11 40.05
N VAL A 390 -11.69 17.22 40.82
CA VAL A 390 -12.15 16.14 41.71
C VAL A 390 -12.81 15.02 40.89
N GLY A 391 -12.21 13.82 40.91
CA GLY A 391 -12.74 12.64 40.23
C GLY A 391 -12.52 12.59 38.71
N ASN A 392 -12.00 13.65 38.09
CA ASN A 392 -11.60 13.68 36.68
C ASN A 392 -10.38 14.58 36.48
N ASP A 393 -9.31 14.04 35.89
CA ASP A 393 -8.07 14.77 35.62
C ASP A 393 -8.19 15.74 34.41
N LEU A 394 -9.28 15.69 33.65
CA LEU A 394 -9.50 16.57 32.49
C LEU A 394 -9.97 17.97 32.92
N VAL A 395 -9.30 18.99 32.37
CA VAL A 395 -9.58 20.41 32.66
C VAL A 395 -10.91 20.86 32.07
N LEU A 396 -11.29 20.34 30.91
CA LEU A 396 -12.46 20.79 30.16
C LEU A 396 -13.36 19.60 29.80
N LEU A 397 -14.63 19.70 30.17
CA LEU A 397 -15.67 18.70 29.90
C LEU A 397 -16.92 19.37 29.31
N SER A 398 -17.82 18.58 28.72
CA SER A 398 -19.17 19.05 28.36
C SER A 398 -19.95 19.44 29.62
N GLU A 399 -21.12 20.05 29.44
CA GLU A 399 -22.02 20.39 30.56
C GLU A 399 -22.45 19.12 31.32
N ASP A 400 -22.65 18.02 30.60
CA ASP A 400 -22.95 16.69 31.17
C ASP A 400 -21.72 15.96 31.74
N GLY A 401 -20.55 16.60 31.84
CA GLY A 401 -19.33 16.00 32.36
C GLY A 401 -18.62 15.01 31.42
N ASN A 402 -19.00 14.96 30.14
CA ASN A 402 -18.38 14.08 29.15
C ASN A 402 -17.12 14.69 28.52
N PRO A 403 -16.16 13.89 28.04
CA PRO A 403 -15.02 14.40 27.26
C PRO A 403 -15.50 15.15 26.01
N LEU A 404 -14.88 16.31 25.72
CA LEU A 404 -15.26 17.16 24.58
C LEU A 404 -15.07 16.48 23.22
N VAL A 405 -14.11 15.56 23.14
CA VAL A 405 -13.83 14.77 21.95
C VAL A 405 -13.55 13.33 22.37
N SER A 406 -14.21 12.38 21.71
CA SER A 406 -14.04 10.95 21.94
C SER A 406 -14.05 10.21 20.60
N TYR A 407 -13.10 9.29 20.44
CA TYR A 407 -13.06 8.35 19.33
C TYR A 407 -13.04 6.96 19.92
N ARG A 408 -14.13 6.20 19.73
CA ARG A 408 -14.23 4.82 20.19
C ARG A 408 -14.49 3.95 18.98
N ALA A 409 -13.75 2.84 18.87
CA ALA A 409 -14.13 1.80 17.93
C ALA A 409 -14.89 0.74 18.72
N SER A 410 -16.18 0.55 18.40
CA SER A 410 -17.03 -0.51 18.95
C SER A 410 -17.52 -1.36 17.80
N ASP A 411 -17.32 -2.68 17.89
CA ASP A 411 -17.77 -3.66 16.89
C ASP A 411 -17.34 -3.36 15.45
N GLY A 412 -16.18 -2.73 15.29
CA GLY A 412 -15.59 -2.40 14.00
C GLY A 412 -16.03 -1.07 13.41
N ASP A 413 -17.01 -0.39 14.01
CA ASP A 413 -17.43 0.96 13.63
C ASP A 413 -16.80 2.01 14.53
N LEU A 414 -16.50 3.17 13.94
CA LEU A 414 -15.91 4.30 14.64
C LEU A 414 -17.04 5.23 15.12
N ASP A 415 -17.29 5.21 16.41
CA ASP A 415 -18.05 6.26 17.08
C ASP A 415 -17.15 7.48 17.28
N ARG A 416 -17.57 8.59 16.68
CA ARG A 416 -16.86 9.87 16.75
C ARG A 416 -17.77 10.92 17.36
N TYR A 417 -17.37 11.40 18.51
CA TYR A 417 -17.94 12.54 19.18
C TYR A 417 -16.93 13.70 19.19
N ASP A 418 -17.32 14.87 18.70
CA ASP A 418 -16.45 16.05 18.59
C ASP A 418 -17.29 17.32 18.78
N LEU A 419 -17.54 17.66 20.05
CA LEU A 419 -18.39 18.78 20.44
C LEU A 419 -17.80 20.11 19.96
N ILE A 420 -16.47 20.23 19.97
CA ILE A 420 -15.75 21.42 19.49
C ILE A 420 -15.97 21.63 17.98
N ALA A 421 -15.86 20.58 17.16
CA ALA A 421 -16.15 20.67 15.73
C ALA A 421 -17.60 21.09 15.46
N GLN A 422 -18.53 20.53 16.23
CA GLN A 422 -19.96 20.82 16.08
C GLN A 422 -20.28 22.27 16.44
N ALA A 423 -19.80 22.76 17.59
CA ALA A 423 -19.96 24.15 18.01
C ALA A 423 -19.35 25.12 16.99
N TYR A 424 -18.13 24.84 16.50
CA TYR A 424 -17.50 25.66 15.46
C TYR A 424 -18.28 25.65 14.14
N ARG A 425 -18.86 24.51 13.74
CA ARG A 425 -19.67 24.41 12.51
C ARG A 425 -20.89 25.32 12.55
N ASN A 426 -21.47 25.53 13.73
CA ASN A 426 -22.59 26.44 13.92
C ASN A 426 -22.12 27.90 13.92
N LEU A 427 -21.05 28.20 14.66
CA LEU A 427 -20.43 29.53 14.69
C LEU A 427 -20.01 30.00 13.29
N ARG A 428 -19.30 29.17 12.52
CA ARG A 428 -18.84 29.56 11.17
C ARG A 428 -20.00 29.84 10.22
N LYS A 429 -21.13 29.14 10.36
CA LYS A 429 -22.35 29.39 9.57
C LYS A 429 -22.96 30.74 9.94
N ARG A 430 -22.99 31.06 11.24
CA ARG A 430 -23.48 32.35 11.76
C ARG A 430 -22.62 33.52 11.29
N VAL A 431 -21.29 33.38 11.32
CA VAL A 431 -20.35 34.46 10.96
C VAL A 431 -20.09 34.54 9.44
N GLY A 432 -20.40 33.49 8.68
CA GLY A 432 -20.19 33.46 7.22
C GLY A 432 -18.78 33.03 6.78
N VAL A 433 -17.98 32.45 7.67
CA VAL A 433 -16.60 32.01 7.36
C VAL A 433 -16.58 30.54 6.90
N LYS A 434 -15.83 30.25 5.84
CA LYS A 434 -15.80 28.91 5.21
C LYS A 434 -14.69 28.00 5.73
N LEU A 435 -13.59 28.57 6.22
CA LEU A 435 -12.38 27.83 6.58
C LEU A 435 -12.63 26.86 7.77
N PRO A 436 -11.99 25.67 7.76
CA PRO A 436 -12.20 24.67 8.81
C PRO A 436 -11.42 24.99 10.10
N LEU A 437 -11.91 24.47 11.23
CA LEU A 437 -11.37 24.71 12.58
C LEU A 437 -9.84 24.48 12.70
N LYS A 438 -9.31 23.46 12.01
CA LYS A 438 -7.87 23.15 12.01
C LYS A 438 -6.98 24.30 11.50
N VAL A 439 -7.56 25.30 10.83
CA VAL A 439 -6.84 26.45 10.30
C VAL A 439 -6.38 27.43 11.39
N PHE A 440 -7.03 27.52 12.56
CA PHE A 440 -6.59 28.44 13.62
C PHE A 440 -5.14 28.20 14.06
N ARG A 441 -4.78 26.92 14.26
CA ARG A 441 -3.40 26.52 14.54
C ARG A 441 -2.45 26.88 13.39
N LYS A 442 -2.89 26.73 12.14
CA LYS A 442 -2.09 27.07 10.94
C LYS A 442 -1.90 28.58 10.82
N THR A 443 -2.94 29.38 11.06
CA THR A 443 -2.88 30.84 11.09
C THR A 443 -1.80 31.28 12.04
N SER A 444 -1.86 30.85 13.31
CA SER A 444 -0.88 31.26 14.32
C SER A 444 0.54 30.85 13.98
N ALA A 445 0.74 29.62 13.51
CA ALA A 445 2.07 29.14 13.13
C ALA A 445 2.63 29.87 11.89
N ASN A 446 1.80 30.13 10.88
CA ASN A 446 2.18 30.88 9.68
C ASN A 446 2.49 32.34 10.01
N THR A 447 1.73 32.95 10.93
CA THR A 447 1.97 34.30 11.44
C THR A 447 3.32 34.37 12.16
N ILE A 448 3.61 33.42 13.07
CA ILE A 448 4.93 33.32 13.71
C ILE A 448 6.04 33.13 12.67
N GLU A 449 5.90 32.15 11.76
CA GLU A 449 6.91 31.80 10.75
C GLU A 449 7.34 32.99 9.90
N LYS A 450 6.39 33.88 9.54
CA LYS A 450 6.66 35.08 8.73
C LYS A 450 7.39 36.18 9.49
N HIS A 451 7.47 36.12 10.82
CA HIS A 451 8.17 37.13 11.61
C HIS A 451 9.69 36.92 11.58
N LYS A 452 10.44 38.00 11.35
CA LYS A 452 11.90 37.95 11.17
C LYS A 452 12.65 37.32 12.36
N GLU A 453 12.27 37.66 13.58
CA GLU A 453 12.97 37.22 14.80
C GLU A 453 12.33 35.97 15.42
N TYR A 454 11.01 36.01 15.61
CA TYR A 454 10.22 34.91 16.16
C TYR A 454 9.96 33.74 15.23
N GLY A 455 10.20 33.87 13.91
CA GLY A 455 9.98 32.81 12.92
C GLY A 455 10.59 31.48 13.33
N ARG A 456 11.77 31.48 13.94
CA ARG A 456 12.45 30.29 14.45
C ARG A 456 11.65 29.45 15.45
N PHE A 457 10.66 30.03 16.14
CA PHE A 457 9.87 29.34 17.16
C PHE A 457 8.63 28.62 16.61
N TYR A 458 8.28 28.75 15.33
CA TYR A 458 7.04 28.16 14.81
C TYR A 458 7.00 26.63 14.99
N HIS A 459 8.13 25.94 14.83
CA HIS A 459 8.24 24.50 15.07
C HIS A 459 8.06 24.13 16.55
N PHE A 460 8.58 24.97 17.44
CA PHE A 460 8.45 24.83 18.89
C PHE A 460 6.99 25.08 19.32
N PHE A 461 6.36 26.15 18.82
CA PHE A 461 4.94 26.45 19.00
C PHE A 461 4.03 25.30 18.55
N LEU A 462 4.38 24.60 17.47
CA LEU A 462 3.62 23.44 17.01
C LEU A 462 3.92 22.16 17.80
N ALA A 463 4.84 22.17 18.77
CA ALA A 463 5.35 20.99 19.46
C ALA A 463 5.70 19.86 18.48
N HIS A 464 6.32 20.22 17.35
CA HIS A 464 6.78 19.22 16.38
C HIS A 464 7.93 18.40 16.97
N SER A 465 8.00 17.12 16.62
CA SER A 465 9.14 16.32 17.06
C SER A 465 10.40 16.87 16.42
N PRO A 466 11.47 17.05 17.21
CA PRO A 466 12.77 17.37 16.67
C PRO A 466 13.18 16.30 15.64
N LYS A 467 13.49 16.74 14.43
CA LYS A 467 13.90 15.91 13.30
C LYS A 467 15.37 15.54 13.39
N THR A 468 16.19 16.44 13.93
CA THR A 468 17.66 16.25 14.05
C THR A 468 18.06 15.91 15.48
N LEU A 469 19.24 15.29 15.66
CA LEU A 469 19.83 15.06 16.98
C LEU A 469 20.15 16.38 17.69
N GLY A 470 20.52 17.41 16.92
CA GLY A 470 20.72 18.78 17.37
C GLY A 470 19.47 19.35 18.06
N GLU A 471 18.34 19.31 17.36
CA GLU A 471 17.05 19.77 17.89
C GLU A 471 16.59 18.95 19.11
N LYS A 472 16.96 17.67 19.21
CA LYS A 472 16.59 16.81 20.35
C LYS A 472 17.29 17.21 21.64
N HIS A 473 18.55 17.63 21.56
CA HIS A 473 19.40 17.78 22.75
C HIS A 473 19.84 19.21 23.03
N TYR A 474 19.82 20.11 22.04
CA TYR A 474 20.50 21.41 22.15
C TYR A 474 19.63 22.63 21.87
N VAL A 475 18.38 22.45 21.42
CA VAL A 475 17.49 23.56 21.04
C VAL A 475 16.25 23.57 21.93
N THR A 476 16.44 23.91 23.20
CA THR A 476 15.33 24.40 24.03
C THR A 476 15.38 25.92 24.00
N PRO A 477 14.42 26.59 23.34
CA PRO A 477 14.40 28.05 23.33
C PRO A 477 14.17 28.60 24.75
N SER A 478 14.69 29.80 25.02
CA SER A 478 14.39 30.51 26.27
C SER A 478 12.88 30.69 26.41
N GLU A 479 12.32 30.32 27.56
CA GLU A 479 10.88 30.49 27.83
C GLU A 479 10.49 31.97 27.75
N GLU A 480 11.36 32.89 28.18
CA GLU A 480 11.10 34.34 28.17
C GLU A 480 10.87 34.85 26.74
N ILE A 481 11.80 34.57 25.83
CA ILE A 481 11.69 34.99 24.42
C ILE A 481 10.50 34.31 23.74
N PHE A 482 10.19 33.06 24.12
CA PHE A 482 9.01 32.39 23.61
C PHE A 482 7.71 33.02 24.13
N PHE A 483 7.67 33.51 25.37
CA PHE A 483 6.52 34.22 25.90
C PHE A 483 6.34 35.58 25.23
N GLU A 484 7.42 36.32 24.98
CA GLU A 484 7.40 37.53 24.16
C GLU A 484 6.83 37.26 22.76
N THR A 485 7.21 36.14 22.16
CA THR A 485 6.66 35.68 20.87
C THR A 485 5.14 35.48 20.94
N LEU A 486 4.64 34.87 22.02
CA LEU A 486 3.20 34.62 22.20
C LEU A 486 2.42 35.91 22.44
N GLU A 487 2.99 36.88 23.15
CA GLU A 487 2.35 38.19 23.34
C GLU A 487 2.34 39.00 22.04
N TRP A 488 3.45 39.00 21.28
CA TRP A 488 3.47 39.59 19.94
C TRP A 488 2.39 38.96 19.04
N LEU A 489 2.26 37.63 19.04
CA LEU A 489 1.23 36.94 18.26
C LEU A 489 -0.19 37.38 18.67
N ARG A 490 -0.43 37.64 19.95
CA ARG A 490 -1.70 38.18 20.45
C ARG A 490 -2.02 39.52 19.80
N GLY A 491 -1.07 40.47 19.88
CA GLY A 491 -1.23 41.80 19.29
C GLY A 491 -1.43 41.74 17.77
N GLU A 492 -0.72 40.83 17.09
CA GLU A 492 -0.81 40.68 15.65
C GLU A 492 -2.18 40.13 15.19
N LEU A 493 -2.78 39.20 15.93
CA LEU A 493 -4.05 38.57 15.57
C LEU A 493 -5.28 39.30 16.11
N LEU A 494 -5.20 39.80 17.35
CA LEU A 494 -6.33 40.44 18.03
C LEU A 494 -6.31 41.96 17.86
N GLY A 495 -5.15 42.57 17.60
CA GLY A 495 -4.93 44.01 17.60
C GLY A 495 -4.28 44.51 18.88
N GLU A 496 -3.85 45.77 18.88
CA GLU A 496 -3.38 46.43 20.11
C GLU A 496 -4.51 46.44 21.13
N THR A 497 -4.19 46.02 22.35
CA THR A 497 -5.10 46.22 23.48
C THR A 497 -5.20 47.73 23.66
N PRO A 498 -6.40 48.33 23.75
CA PRO A 498 -6.50 49.71 24.22
C PRO A 498 -5.71 49.79 25.54
N GLN A 499 -4.70 50.66 25.60
CA GLN A 499 -3.90 50.88 26.80
C GLN A 499 -4.77 51.22 28.01
#